data_AF-A0A376MUY4-F1
#
_entry.id   AF-A0A376MUY4-F1
#
_cell.length_a   1.000
_cell.length_b   1.000
_cell.length_c   1.000
_cell.angle_alpha   90.00
_cell.angle_beta   90.00
_cell.angle_gamma   90.00
#
_symmetry.space_group_name_H-M   'P 1'
#
loop_
_entity.id
_entity.type
_entity.pdbx_description
1 polymer ?
#
loop_
_entity_poly.entity_id
_entity_poly.type
_entity_poly.pdbx_seq_one_letter_code
_entity_poly.pdbx_strand_id
1 'polypeptide(L)' 'MLATLWCHDHLVHFYQLAGMDWIDVLDALKADPRKTSELAQSLSSWPKSSPGYFFDVPKSPEEIR' A
#
# COMPACT_ATOMS: atom_id res chain seq x y z
N MET A 1 -19.71 19.56 -4.58
CA MET A 1 -18.35 19.66 -5.17
C MET A 1 -17.27 19.79 -4.11
N LEU A 2 -17.43 20.60 -3.06
CA LEU A 2 -16.41 20.78 -2.01
C LEU A 2 -16.05 19.49 -1.23
N ALA A 3 -17.03 18.70 -0.80
CA ALA A 3 -16.78 17.45 -0.08
C ALA A 3 -16.00 16.41 -0.92
N THR A 4 -16.27 16.38 -2.23
CA THR A 4 -15.54 15.54 -3.18
C THR A 4 -14.07 15.95 -3.26
N LEU A 5 -13.80 17.27 -3.31
CA LEU A 5 -12.44 17.79 -3.31
C LEU A 5 -11.70 17.43 -2.01
N TRP A 6 -12.35 17.56 -0.85
CA TRP A 6 -11.73 17.21 0.43
C TRP A 6 -11.31 15.74 0.50
N CYS A 7 -12.20 14.81 0.12
CA CYS A 7 -11.86 13.39 0.12
C CYS A 7 -10.73 13.06 -0.85
N HIS A 8 -10.74 13.64 -2.06
CA HIS A 8 -9.69 13.41 -3.05
C HIS A 8 -8.35 14.00 -2.60
N ASP A 9 -8.34 15.27 -2.19
CA ASP A 9 -7.13 16.00 -1.82
C ASP A 9 -6.44 15.35 -0.63
N HIS A 10 -7.19 14.99 0.42
CA HIS A 10 -6.60 14.35 1.61
C HIS A 10 -6.11 12.93 1.32
N LEU A 11 -6.80 12.18 0.46
CA LEU A 11 -6.36 10.85 0.05
C LEU A 11 -5.06 10.92 -0.76
N VAL A 12 -4.99 11.84 -1.74
CA VAL A 12 -3.79 12.04 -2.55
C VAL A 12 -2.62 12.57 -1.71
N HIS A 13 -2.91 13.51 -0.80
CA HIS A 13 -1.89 14.06 0.09
C HIS A 13 -1.25 13.00 0.98
N PHE A 14 -2.06 12.12 1.57
CA PHE A 14 -1.56 11.09 2.46
C PHE A 14 -0.67 10.06 1.76
N TYR A 15 -1.08 9.54 0.60
CA TYR A 15 -0.33 8.46 -0.07
C TYR A 15 0.78 8.97 -0.99
N GLN A 16 0.53 9.98 -1.81
CA GLN A 16 1.46 10.41 -2.85
C GLN A 16 2.43 11.49 -2.38
N LEU A 17 2.02 12.38 -1.47
CA LEU A 17 2.89 13.45 -0.98
C LEU A 17 3.62 13.03 0.30
N ALA A 18 2.89 12.72 1.37
CA ALA A 18 3.48 12.41 2.67
C ALA A 18 3.89 10.94 2.82
N GLY A 19 3.33 10.02 2.03
CA GLY A 19 3.50 8.58 2.24
C GLY A 19 4.94 8.10 2.17
N MET A 20 5.74 8.65 1.25
CA MET A 20 7.15 8.25 1.05
C MET A 20 8.07 8.70 2.18
N ASP A 21 7.65 9.65 3.03
CA ASP A 21 8.44 10.05 4.20
C ASP A 21 8.32 9.02 5.34
N TRP A 22 7.26 8.20 5.33
CA TRP A 22 6.95 7.22 6.38
C TRP A 22 7.13 5.76 5.94
N ILE A 23 7.00 5.48 4.64
CA ILE A 23 7.01 4.13 4.09
C ILE A 23 8.31 3.91 3.31
N ASP A 24 9.17 3.03 3.83
CA ASP A 24 10.35 2.58 3.09
C ASP A 24 9.95 1.58 2.00
N VAL A 25 9.93 2.05 0.76
CA VAL A 25 9.56 1.24 -0.42
C VAL A 25 10.61 0.17 -0.75
N LEU A 26 11.89 0.40 -0.43
CA LEU A 26 12.95 -0.57 -0.70
C LEU A 26 12.92 -1.71 0.30
N ASP A 27 12.59 -1.44 1.56
CA ASP A 27 12.45 -2.48 2.58
C ASP A 27 11.20 -3.35 2.36
N ALA A 28 10.16 -2.80 1.71
CA ALA A 28 8.96 -3.56 1.35
C ALA A 28 9.25 -4.80 0.47
N LEU A 29 10.36 -4.80 -0.30
CA LEU A 29 10.78 -5.95 -1.11
C LEU A 29 11.25 -7.14 -0.26
N LYS A 30 11.64 -6.92 1.00
CA LYS A 30 12.13 -7.95 1.92
C LYS A 30 11.03 -8.50 2.83
N ALA A 31 9.82 -7.94 2.77
CA ALA A 31 8.73 -8.32 3.65
C ALA A 31 8.20 -9.73 3.36
N ASP A 32 7.74 -10.44 4.40
CA ASP A 32 7.08 -11.75 4.26
C ASP A 32 5.60 -11.54 3.88
N PRO A 33 5.14 -11.97 2.69
CA PRO A 33 3.77 -11.75 2.23
C PRO A 33 2.69 -12.37 3.14
N ARG A 34 3.01 -13.44 3.89
CA ARG A 34 2.06 -14.08 4.81
C ARG A 34 1.85 -13.23 6.05
N LYS A 35 2.94 -12.75 6.65
CA LYS A 35 2.88 -11.85 7.81
C LYS A 35 2.24 -10.51 7.45
N THR A 36 2.51 -9.98 6.26
CA THR A 36 1.85 -8.77 5.76
C THR A 36 0.35 -8.98 5.58
N SER A 37 -0.07 -10.16 5.10
CA SER A 37 -1.48 -10.53 4.99
C SER A 37 -2.17 -10.63 6.35
N GLU A 38 -1.55 -11.31 7.32
CA GLU A 38 -2.06 -11.41 8.70
C GLU A 38 -2.20 -10.03 9.34
N LEU A 39 -1.19 -9.16 9.19
CA LEU A 39 -1.22 -7.79 9.68
C LEU A 39 -2.36 -6.99 9.02
N ALA A 40 -2.48 -7.04 7.70
CA ALA A 40 -3.53 -6.32 6.97
C ALA A 40 -4.94 -6.77 7.39
N GLN A 41 -5.15 -8.08 7.59
CA GLN A 41 -6.42 -8.63 8.06
C GLN A 41 -6.72 -8.28 9.52
N SER A 42 -5.69 -8.14 10.37
CA SER A 42 -5.84 -7.71 11.76
C SER A 42 -6.23 -6.22 11.89
N LEU A 43 -5.82 -5.39 10.92
CA LEU A 43 -6.05 -3.95 10.95
C LEU A 43 -7.36 -3.55 10.28
N SER A 44 -7.82 -4.29 9.26
CA SER A 44 -8.99 -3.91 8.47
C SER A 44 -9.67 -5.10 7.80
N SER A 45 -10.98 -5.00 7.61
CA SER A 45 -11.79 -5.93 6.82
C SER A 45 -11.65 -5.71 5.31
N TRP A 46 -10.59 -5.03 4.86
CA TRP A 46 -10.36 -4.74 3.44
C TRP A 46 -10.07 -6.03 2.65
N PRO A 47 -10.79 -6.29 1.53
CA PRO A 47 -10.77 -7.59 0.86
C PRO A 47 -9.48 -7.90 0.10
N LYS A 48 -8.68 -6.89 -0.29
CA LYS A 48 -7.39 -7.10 -0.97
C LYS A 48 -6.27 -7.30 0.04
N SER A 49 -6.38 -8.38 0.81
CA SER A 49 -5.46 -8.68 1.92
C SER A 49 -4.95 -10.13 1.87
N SER A 50 -4.99 -10.78 0.70
CA SER A 50 -4.49 -12.15 0.54
C SER A 50 -2.96 -12.20 0.48
N PRO A 51 -2.31 -13.30 0.92
CA PRO A 51 -0.85 -13.42 0.84
C PRO A 51 -0.33 -13.37 -0.60
N GLY A 52 -1.09 -13.90 -1.57
CA GLY A 52 -0.73 -13.85 -2.99
C GLY A 52 -0.73 -12.43 -3.54
N TYR A 53 -1.69 -11.58 -3.12
CA TYR A 53 -1.73 -10.18 -3.52
C TYR A 53 -0.47 -9.43 -3.06
N PHE A 54 -0.03 -9.64 -1.81
CA PHE A 54 1.20 -9.03 -1.29
C PHE A 54 2.48 -9.64 -1.87
N PHE A 55 2.44 -10.82 -2.49
CA PHE A 55 3.58 -11.40 -3.22
C PHE A 55 3.72 -10.82 -4.63
N ASP A 56 2.63 -10.38 -5.25
CA ASP A 56 2.65 -9.85 -6.62
C ASP A 56 2.91 -8.34 -6.67
N VAL A 57 2.46 -7.58 -5.67
CA VAL A 57 2.69 -6.12 -5.56
C VAL A 57 4.18 -5.71 -5.68
N PRO A 58 5.16 -6.40 -5.08
CA PRO A 58 6.56 -6.01 -5.13
C PRO A 58 7.26 -6.28 -6.47
N LYS A 59 6.65 -7.04 -7.40
CA LYS A 59 7.30 -7.41 -8.69
C LYS A 59 7.42 -6.27 -9.70
N SER A 60 6.64 -5.20 -9.52
CA SER A 60 6.49 -4.13 -10.51
C SER A 60 7.69 -3.18 -10.75
N PRO A 61 8.73 -3.03 -9.89
CA PRO A 61 9.82 -2.10 -10.17
C PRO A 61 10.82 -2.59 -11.23
N GLU A 62 11.10 -3.90 -11.29
CA GLU A 62 12.12 -4.45 -12.21
C GLU A 62 11.56 -4.83 -13.59
N GLU A 63 10.25 -5.04 -13.72
CA GLU A 63 9.59 -5.39 -14.99
C GLU A 63 9.42 -4.19 -15.95
N ILE A 64 9.83 -2.99 -15.52
CA ILE A 64 9.73 -1.72 -16.28
C ILE A 64 11.08 -1.30 -16.91
N ARG A 65 12.15 -2.09 -16.77
CA ARG A 65 13.46 -1.84 -17.41
C ARG A 65 13.70 -2.68 -18.65
#